data_AF-A0A429QKF7-F1
#
_entry.id   AF-A0A429QKF7-F1
#
_cell.length_a   1.000
_cell.length_b   1.000
_cell.length_c   1.000
_cell.angle_alpha   90.00
_cell.angle_beta   90.00
_cell.angle_gamma   90.00
#
_symmetry.space_group_name_H-M   'P 1'
#
loop_
_entity.id
_entity.type
_entity.pdbx_description
1 polymer ?
#
loop_
_entity_poly.entity_id
_entity_poly.type
_entity_poly.pdbx_seq_one_letter_code
_entity_poly.pdbx_strand_id
1 'polypeptide(L)'
;LQSRGFGDKLAAEEARVTLARAWLASFGPGTSADLQWWAGWTLGQTRKALTAVEAVEVDLDGQVGYVLPGDEAPEVPVEPWVAFLPGLDPTPMGWKERDWCLGPHKSKLFDNTGNIGPSIWSDGRIIGAWGQPESGEVRYQLLEDVGADTRAMVEAEAARWTSWLAGVRVTPRFRSPLEKQLSRG
;
A
#
# COMPACT_ATOMS: atom_id res chain seq x y z
N LEU A 1 23.82 10.30 31.91
CA LEU A 1 23.01 9.73 30.80
C LEU A 1 23.39 10.44 29.51
N GLN A 2 24.32 9.88 28.74
CA GLN A 2 24.67 10.42 27.42
C GLN A 2 23.51 10.11 26.46
N SER A 3 22.96 11.15 25.83
CA SER A 3 21.96 11.00 24.77
C SER A 3 22.59 10.18 23.63
N ARG A 4 22.03 9.01 23.33
CA ARG A 4 22.26 8.35 22.04
C ARG A 4 21.63 9.25 20.98
N GLY A 5 22.41 10.19 20.44
CA GLY A 5 22.03 10.95 19.26
C GLY A 5 21.81 9.99 18.10
N PHE A 6 20.87 10.31 17.22
CA PHE A 6 20.85 9.75 15.86
C PHE A 6 22.27 9.88 15.31
N GLY A 7 22.90 8.77 14.88
CA GLY A 7 24.32 8.73 14.53
C GLY A 7 24.74 9.74 13.45
N ASP A 8 26.00 9.66 13.01
CA ASP A 8 26.50 10.57 11.98
C ASP A 8 25.60 10.55 10.74
N LYS A 9 25.28 11.74 10.22
CA LYS A 9 24.40 11.90 9.06
C LYS A 9 25.09 11.29 7.84
N LEU A 10 24.42 10.33 7.19
CA LEU A 10 24.89 9.77 5.93
C LEU A 10 25.09 10.87 4.89
N ALA A 11 26.09 10.69 4.02
CA ALA A 11 26.20 11.50 2.82
C ALA A 11 24.93 11.32 1.98
N ALA A 12 24.52 12.38 1.27
CA ALA A 12 23.25 12.37 0.54
C ALA A 12 23.16 11.20 -0.47
N GLU A 13 24.28 10.84 -1.10
CA GLU A 13 24.32 9.71 -2.04
C GLU A 13 24.09 8.36 -1.34
N GLU A 14 24.79 8.11 -0.23
CA GLU A 14 24.63 6.90 0.59
C GLU A 14 23.20 6.77 1.16
N ALA A 15 22.61 7.89 1.56
CA ALA A 15 21.22 7.93 2.01
C ALA A 15 20.24 7.53 0.88
N ARG A 16 20.49 7.94 -0.37
CA ARG A 16 19.66 7.54 -1.52
C ARG A 16 19.80 6.06 -1.82
N VAL A 17 21.02 5.50 -1.79
CA VAL A 17 21.24 4.06 -1.98
C VAL A 17 20.49 3.26 -0.92
N THR A 18 20.59 3.68 0.34
CA THR A 18 19.87 3.05 1.46
C THR A 18 18.35 3.12 1.26
N LEU A 19 17.83 4.29 0.85
CA LEU A 19 16.41 4.47 0.63
C LEU A 19 15.88 3.67 -0.56
N ALA A 20 16.60 3.63 -1.68
CA ALA A 20 16.23 2.85 -2.86
C ALA A 20 16.19 1.35 -2.53
N ARG A 21 17.16 0.84 -1.76
CA ARG A 21 17.16 -0.56 -1.31
C ARG A 21 15.95 -0.87 -0.44
N ALA A 22 15.64 -0.01 0.53
CA ALA A 22 14.47 -0.20 1.40
C ALA A 22 13.15 -0.12 0.64
N TRP A 23 13.05 0.78 -0.35
CA TRP A 23 11.89 0.90 -1.21
C TRP A 23 11.70 -0.35 -2.06
N LEU A 24 12.73 -0.86 -2.74
CA LEU A 24 12.65 -2.10 -3.52
C LEU A 24 12.33 -3.32 -2.64
N ALA A 25 12.84 -3.38 -1.42
CA ALA A 25 12.52 -4.47 -0.49
C ALA A 25 11.06 -4.46 0.00
N SER A 26 10.36 -3.32 -0.09
CA SER A 26 8.99 -3.16 0.45
C SER A 26 7.93 -3.00 -0.63
N PHE A 27 8.30 -2.42 -1.76
CA PHE A 27 7.44 -2.05 -2.89
C PHE A 27 8.01 -2.53 -4.23
N GLY A 28 9.02 -3.40 -4.21
CA GLY A 28 9.45 -4.12 -5.40
C GLY A 28 8.46 -5.24 -5.74
N PRO A 29 8.35 -5.65 -7.01
CA PRO A 29 8.92 -4.99 -8.18
C PRO A 29 8.31 -3.60 -8.43
N GLY A 30 9.11 -2.66 -8.93
CA GLY A 30 8.61 -1.32 -9.27
C GLY A 30 9.47 -0.59 -10.28
N THR A 31 8.92 0.45 -10.90
CA THR A 31 9.58 1.11 -12.04
C THR A 31 10.50 2.24 -11.57
N SER A 32 11.44 2.65 -12.43
CA SER A 32 12.23 3.86 -12.16
C SER A 32 11.35 5.11 -11.98
N ALA A 33 10.17 5.17 -12.61
CA ALA A 33 9.26 6.31 -12.49
C ALA A 33 8.56 6.33 -11.12
N ASP A 34 8.23 5.16 -10.56
CA ASP A 34 7.63 5.03 -9.23
C ASP A 34 8.59 5.50 -8.16
N LEU A 35 9.83 4.98 -8.15
CA LEU A 35 10.84 5.39 -7.17
C LEU A 35 11.18 6.89 -7.31
N GLN A 36 11.28 7.40 -8.53
CA GLN A 36 11.52 8.83 -8.77
C GLN A 36 10.42 9.70 -8.14
N TRP A 37 9.15 9.35 -8.39
CA TRP A 37 8.00 10.07 -7.87
C TRP A 37 7.92 9.97 -6.34
N TRP A 38 8.06 8.75 -5.81
CA TRP A 38 7.95 8.47 -4.38
C TRP A 38 9.02 9.18 -3.57
N ALA A 39 10.27 9.17 -4.06
CA ALA A 39 11.40 9.79 -3.37
C ALA A 39 11.54 11.30 -3.65
N GLY A 40 10.81 11.84 -4.63
CA GLY A 40 10.94 13.24 -5.07
C GLY A 40 12.31 13.55 -5.70
N TRP A 41 12.91 12.56 -6.39
CA TRP A 41 14.26 12.67 -6.95
C TRP A 41 14.27 13.13 -8.41
N THR A 42 15.44 13.58 -8.87
CA THR A 42 15.69 13.71 -10.31
C THR A 42 15.96 12.34 -10.92
N LEU A 43 15.69 12.19 -12.23
CA LEU A 43 15.96 10.94 -12.95
C LEU A 43 17.42 10.47 -12.79
N GLY A 44 18.38 11.41 -12.79
CA GLY A 44 19.79 11.10 -12.61
C GLY A 44 20.11 10.55 -11.21
N GLN A 45 19.45 11.06 -10.17
CA GLN A 45 19.58 10.54 -8.80
C GLN A 45 18.98 9.14 -8.69
N THR A 46 17.81 8.92 -9.28
CA THR A 46 17.14 7.61 -9.30
C THR A 46 18.00 6.55 -10.00
N ARG A 47 18.50 6.85 -11.21
CA ARG A 47 19.36 5.92 -11.96
C ARG A 47 20.62 5.56 -11.20
N LYS A 48 21.31 6.55 -10.61
CA LYS A 48 22.50 6.30 -9.78
C LYS A 48 22.19 5.40 -8.59
N ALA A 49 21.07 5.62 -7.91
CA ALA A 49 20.68 4.80 -6.77
C ALA A 49 20.34 3.36 -7.19
N LEU A 50 19.59 3.17 -8.28
CA LEU A 50 19.29 1.84 -8.83
C LEU A 50 20.55 1.08 -9.24
N THR A 51 21.50 1.75 -9.91
CA THR A 51 22.79 1.15 -10.25
C THR A 51 23.58 0.77 -9.01
N ALA A 52 23.63 1.64 -7.99
CA ALA A 52 24.40 1.41 -6.77
C ALA A 52 23.81 0.32 -5.85
N VAL A 53 22.51 0.03 -5.94
CA VAL A 53 21.91 -1.14 -5.28
C VAL A 53 21.97 -2.39 -6.13
N GLU A 54 22.57 -2.30 -7.33
CA GLU A 54 22.67 -3.38 -8.32
C GLU A 54 21.29 -3.93 -8.73
N ALA A 55 20.27 -3.06 -8.81
CA ALA A 55 18.90 -3.47 -9.11
C ALA A 55 18.82 -4.29 -10.41
N VAL A 56 18.08 -5.39 -10.36
CA VAL A 56 17.89 -6.31 -11.47
C VAL A 56 16.62 -5.93 -12.23
N GLU A 57 16.71 -5.86 -13.55
CA GLU A 57 15.55 -5.59 -14.41
C GLU A 57 14.65 -6.81 -14.53
N VAL A 58 13.35 -6.61 -14.39
CA VAL A 58 12.30 -7.62 -14.58
C VAL A 58 11.21 -7.08 -15.49
N ASP A 59 10.46 -7.97 -16.14
CA ASP A 59 9.31 -7.59 -16.98
C ASP A 59 8.04 -7.49 -16.14
N LEU A 60 7.40 -6.32 -16.17
CA LEU A 60 6.09 -6.04 -15.57
C LEU A 60 5.08 -5.87 -16.70
N ASP A 61 4.76 -6.97 -17.37
CA ASP A 61 3.83 -7.02 -18.51
C ASP A 61 4.20 -6.06 -19.65
N GLY A 62 5.48 -6.08 -20.07
CA GLY A 62 6.02 -5.24 -21.14
C GLY A 62 6.61 -3.90 -20.68
N GLN A 63 6.60 -3.63 -19.37
CA GLN A 63 7.28 -2.48 -18.77
C GLN A 63 8.47 -2.95 -17.92
N VAL A 64 9.61 -2.25 -18.04
CA VAL A 64 10.79 -2.54 -17.21
C VAL A 64 10.52 -2.14 -15.76
N GLY A 65 10.50 -3.15 -14.89
CA GLY A 65 10.56 -3.03 -13.44
C GLY A 65 11.95 -3.34 -12.89
N TYR A 66 12.13 -3.05 -11.61
CA TYR A 66 13.36 -3.31 -10.87
C TYR A 66 13.04 -4.08 -9.58
N VAL A 67 13.89 -5.05 -9.26
CA VAL A 67 13.94 -5.77 -7.97
C VAL A 67 15.34 -5.72 -7.38
N LEU A 68 15.50 -6.15 -6.13
CA LEU A 68 16.82 -6.36 -5.55
C LEU A 68 17.49 -7.62 -6.13
N PRO A 69 18.82 -7.69 -6.19
CA PRO A 69 19.52 -8.94 -6.47
C PRO A 69 19.06 -10.09 -5.56
N GLY A 70 18.69 -11.21 -6.15
CA GLY A 70 18.19 -12.40 -5.44
C GLY A 70 16.68 -12.45 -5.26
N ASP A 71 15.95 -11.43 -5.71
CA ASP A 71 14.49 -11.32 -5.62
C ASP A 71 13.82 -11.46 -7.01
N GLU A 72 14.57 -11.93 -8.02
CA GLU A 72 14.07 -12.23 -9.37
C GLU A 72 13.29 -13.54 -9.48
N ALA A 73 13.23 -14.31 -8.38
CA ALA A 73 12.52 -15.59 -8.37
C ALA A 73 11.02 -15.38 -8.63
N PRO A 74 10.36 -16.30 -9.35
CA PRO A 74 8.91 -16.21 -9.54
C PRO A 74 8.20 -16.23 -8.19
N GLU A 75 7.08 -15.51 -8.12
CA GLU A 75 6.26 -15.46 -6.92
C GLU A 75 5.74 -16.86 -6.56
N VAL A 76 5.81 -17.19 -5.27
CA VAL A 76 5.30 -18.45 -4.75
C VAL A 76 3.78 -18.32 -4.60
N PRO A 77 2.97 -19.26 -5.11
CA PRO A 77 1.54 -19.23 -4.91
C PRO A 77 1.20 -19.18 -3.41
N VAL A 78 0.36 -18.23 -3.03
CA VAL A 78 -0.20 -18.11 -1.68
C VAL A 78 -1.65 -18.56 -1.67
N GLU A 79 -2.12 -19.04 -0.53
CA GLU A 79 -3.54 -19.29 -0.33
C GLU A 79 -4.33 -17.98 -0.47
N PRO A 80 -5.58 -18.02 -0.98
CA PRO A 80 -6.41 -16.84 -1.10
C PRO A 80 -6.53 -16.10 0.23
N TRP A 81 -6.45 -14.78 0.18
CA TRP A 81 -6.49 -13.95 1.39
C TRP A 81 -7.29 -12.67 1.20
N VAL A 82 -7.81 -12.14 2.31
CA VAL A 82 -8.39 -10.80 2.39
C VAL A 82 -7.74 -10.01 3.51
N ALA A 83 -7.58 -8.70 3.33
CA ALA A 83 -7.03 -7.83 4.36
C ALA A 83 -7.80 -6.50 4.45
N PHE A 84 -8.03 -6.05 5.68
CA PHE A 84 -8.58 -4.74 5.99
C PHE A 84 -7.41 -3.83 6.37
N LEU A 85 -7.09 -2.87 5.51
CA LEU A 85 -5.98 -1.95 5.75
C LEU A 85 -6.49 -0.59 6.24
N PRO A 86 -5.78 0.05 7.18
CA PRO A 86 -6.18 1.36 7.69
C PRO A 86 -6.00 2.46 6.63
N GLY A 87 -6.57 3.64 6.90
CA GLY A 87 -6.23 4.82 6.10
C GLY A 87 -4.75 5.17 6.22
N LEU A 88 -4.18 5.69 5.13
CA LEU A 88 -2.72 5.91 4.98
C LEU A 88 -1.85 4.66 5.11
N ASP A 89 -2.39 3.47 4.85
CA ASP A 89 -1.55 2.30 4.68
C ASP A 89 -0.51 2.54 3.57
N PRO A 90 0.77 2.18 3.75
CA PRO A 90 1.82 2.46 2.78
C PRO A 90 1.66 1.66 1.47
N THR A 91 0.96 0.53 1.48
CA THR A 91 0.83 -0.38 0.32
C THR A 91 0.36 0.38 -0.93
N PRO A 92 -0.83 1.01 -0.98
CA PRO A 92 -1.27 1.77 -2.16
C PRO A 92 -0.55 3.10 -2.37
N MET A 93 0.44 3.44 -1.54
CA MET A 93 1.18 4.70 -1.59
C MET A 93 2.63 4.51 -2.08
N GLY A 94 3.07 3.27 -2.33
CA GLY A 94 4.42 2.95 -2.78
C GLY A 94 4.71 3.29 -4.25
N TRP A 95 3.68 3.32 -5.10
CA TRP A 95 3.80 3.47 -6.56
C TRP A 95 3.04 4.67 -7.11
N LYS A 96 3.61 5.26 -8.17
CA LYS A 96 2.92 6.28 -8.97
C LYS A 96 1.88 5.63 -9.86
N GLU A 97 2.28 4.61 -10.60
CA GLU A 97 1.42 3.81 -11.47
C GLU A 97 0.94 2.58 -10.69
N ARG A 98 -0.28 2.67 -10.14
CA ARG A 98 -0.84 1.67 -9.20
C ARG A 98 -2.22 1.16 -9.60
N ASP A 99 -2.59 1.34 -10.86
CA ASP A 99 -3.91 0.97 -11.36
C ASP A 99 -4.10 -0.56 -11.35
N TRP A 100 -3.02 -1.34 -11.37
CA TRP A 100 -3.04 -2.80 -11.28
C TRP A 100 -3.67 -3.31 -9.97
N CYS A 101 -3.42 -2.65 -8.83
CA CYS A 101 -4.08 -2.97 -7.56
C CYS A 101 -5.30 -2.10 -7.27
N LEU A 102 -5.32 -0.84 -7.73
CA LEU A 102 -6.38 0.11 -7.38
C LEU A 102 -7.63 0.00 -8.27
N GLY A 103 -7.46 -0.43 -9.53
CA GLY A 103 -8.52 -0.40 -10.52
C GLY A 103 -9.15 1.00 -10.69
N PRO A 104 -10.44 1.09 -11.07
CA PRO A 104 -11.11 2.37 -11.31
C PRO A 104 -11.56 3.08 -10.02
N HIS A 105 -11.10 2.64 -8.84
CA HIS A 105 -11.70 2.98 -7.55
C HIS A 105 -11.17 4.26 -6.89
N LYS A 106 -10.19 4.93 -7.52
CA LYS A 106 -9.50 6.10 -6.97
C LYS A 106 -10.43 7.17 -6.40
N SER A 107 -11.49 7.55 -7.13
CA SER A 107 -12.41 8.63 -6.72
C SER A 107 -13.23 8.32 -5.46
N LYS A 108 -13.37 7.05 -5.09
CA LYS A 108 -14.08 6.61 -3.88
C LYS A 108 -13.14 6.43 -2.69
N LEU A 109 -11.89 6.05 -2.96
CA LEU A 109 -10.93 5.59 -1.95
C LEU A 109 -9.92 6.67 -1.53
N PHE A 110 -9.69 7.68 -2.36
CA PHE A 110 -8.78 8.77 -2.05
C PHE A 110 -9.53 10.06 -1.72
N ASP A 111 -8.97 10.86 -0.82
CA ASP A 111 -9.39 12.26 -0.66
C ASP A 111 -8.82 13.15 -1.78
N ASN A 112 -9.22 14.42 -1.78
CA ASN A 112 -8.84 15.38 -2.83
C ASN A 112 -7.34 15.76 -2.81
N THR A 113 -6.59 15.34 -1.78
CA THR A 113 -5.16 15.59 -1.62
C THR A 113 -4.32 14.32 -1.83
N GLY A 114 -4.94 13.20 -2.20
CA GLY A 114 -4.25 11.95 -2.51
C GLY A 114 -4.00 11.05 -1.29
N ASN A 115 -4.67 11.26 -0.16
CA ASN A 115 -4.62 10.31 0.96
C ASN A 115 -5.63 9.19 0.75
N ILE A 116 -5.21 7.94 0.88
CA ILE A 116 -6.13 6.81 0.84
C ILE A 116 -6.86 6.66 2.18
N GLY A 117 -8.16 6.36 2.10
CA GLY A 117 -8.94 5.88 3.24
C GLY A 117 -8.74 4.39 3.51
N PRO A 118 -9.40 3.84 4.55
CA PRO A 118 -9.36 2.41 4.83
C PRO A 118 -9.85 1.59 3.64
N SER A 119 -9.13 0.52 3.32
CA SER A 119 -9.32 -0.28 2.11
C SER A 119 -9.44 -1.76 2.42
N ILE A 120 -10.08 -2.51 1.52
CA ILE A 120 -10.18 -3.97 1.58
C ILE A 120 -9.44 -4.53 0.38
N TRP A 121 -8.55 -5.48 0.65
CA TRP A 121 -7.72 -6.14 -0.33
C TRP A 121 -8.11 -7.61 -0.45
N SER A 122 -8.01 -8.15 -1.66
CA SER A 122 -8.02 -9.58 -1.95
C SER A 122 -6.89 -9.87 -2.93
N ASP A 123 -6.00 -10.79 -2.57
CA ASP A 123 -4.96 -11.30 -3.47
C ASP A 123 -4.19 -10.18 -4.21
N GLY A 124 -3.79 -9.15 -3.47
CA GLY A 124 -3.00 -8.03 -4.00
C GLY A 124 -3.80 -6.93 -4.71
N ARG A 125 -5.13 -7.03 -4.75
CA ARG A 125 -6.02 -6.02 -5.37
C ARG A 125 -6.99 -5.39 -4.38
N ILE A 126 -7.24 -4.10 -4.53
CA ILE A 126 -8.24 -3.38 -3.74
C ILE A 126 -9.63 -3.65 -4.30
N ILE A 127 -10.46 -4.29 -3.49
CA ILE A 127 -11.84 -4.69 -3.84
C ILE A 127 -12.91 -3.83 -3.16
N GLY A 128 -12.53 -2.96 -2.22
CA GLY A 128 -13.50 -2.18 -1.45
C GLY A 128 -12.90 -1.29 -0.37
N ALA A 129 -13.77 -0.83 0.53
CA ALA A 129 -13.40 -0.04 1.71
C ALA A 129 -14.20 -0.47 2.93
N TRP A 130 -13.69 -0.07 4.10
CA TRP A 130 -14.36 -0.24 5.38
C TRP A 130 -14.42 1.08 6.17
N GLY A 131 -15.29 1.12 7.16
CA GLY A 131 -15.48 2.25 8.07
C GLY A 131 -16.25 1.84 9.33
N GLN A 132 -16.38 2.75 10.30
CA GLN A 132 -17.08 2.50 11.55
C GLN A 132 -18.05 3.65 11.88
N PRO A 133 -19.36 3.37 12.01
CA PRO A 133 -20.33 4.31 12.55
C PRO A 133 -20.08 4.54 14.06
N GLU A 134 -20.96 5.29 14.71
CA GLU A 134 -20.92 5.49 16.17
C GLU A 134 -21.02 4.19 16.98
N SER A 135 -21.73 3.17 16.46
CA SER A 135 -21.83 1.85 17.11
C SER A 135 -20.49 1.09 17.19
N GLY A 136 -19.49 1.50 16.41
CA GLY A 136 -18.17 0.84 16.37
C GLY A 136 -18.12 -0.48 15.58
N GLU A 137 -19.24 -0.92 14.99
CA GLU A 137 -19.23 -2.08 14.10
C GLU A 137 -18.42 -1.82 12.82
N VAL A 138 -17.70 -2.82 12.31
CA VAL A 138 -16.99 -2.66 11.04
C VAL A 138 -17.99 -2.84 9.91
N ARG A 139 -18.25 -1.73 9.19
CA ARG A 139 -19.04 -1.73 7.95
C ARG A 139 -18.11 -1.74 6.75
N TYR A 140 -18.53 -2.37 5.68
CA TYR A 140 -17.77 -2.41 4.44
C TYR A 140 -18.66 -2.22 3.21
N GLN A 141 -18.03 -1.85 2.10
CA GLN A 141 -18.63 -1.85 0.78
C GLN A 141 -17.62 -2.36 -0.24
N LEU A 142 -18.01 -3.40 -0.97
CA LEU A 142 -17.30 -3.91 -2.14
C LEU A 142 -17.59 -3.04 -3.36
N LEU A 143 -16.59 -2.86 -4.22
CA LEU A 143 -16.63 -1.99 -5.39
C LEU A 143 -16.66 -2.73 -6.72
N GLU A 144 -16.50 -4.05 -6.68
CA GLU A 144 -16.64 -4.97 -7.79
C GLU A 144 -17.30 -6.27 -7.32
N ASP A 145 -17.70 -7.13 -8.27
CA ASP A 145 -18.14 -8.48 -7.96
C ASP A 145 -16.91 -9.38 -7.75
N VAL A 146 -16.77 -9.91 -6.55
CA VAL A 146 -15.64 -10.75 -6.12
C VAL A 146 -16.00 -12.23 -6.02
N GLY A 147 -17.23 -12.60 -6.37
CA GLY A 147 -17.74 -13.96 -6.19
C GLY A 147 -18.09 -14.30 -4.73
N ALA A 148 -18.60 -15.52 -4.54
CA ALA A 148 -19.14 -15.95 -3.25
C ALA A 148 -18.04 -16.23 -2.20
N ASP A 149 -16.94 -16.85 -2.61
CA ASP A 149 -15.89 -17.30 -1.68
C ASP A 149 -15.15 -16.10 -1.07
N THR A 150 -14.68 -15.15 -1.90
CA THR A 150 -14.04 -13.92 -1.41
C THR A 150 -15.00 -13.08 -0.57
N ARG A 151 -16.28 -13.01 -0.95
CA ARG A 151 -17.29 -12.31 -0.14
C ARG A 151 -17.42 -12.94 1.25
N ALA A 152 -17.46 -14.26 1.35
CA ALA A 152 -17.52 -14.96 2.63
C ALA A 152 -16.28 -14.68 3.49
N MET A 153 -15.09 -14.60 2.88
CA MET A 153 -13.86 -14.22 3.58
C MET A 153 -13.92 -12.78 4.12
N VAL A 154 -14.41 -11.83 3.31
CA VAL A 154 -14.60 -10.43 3.73
C VAL A 154 -15.59 -10.32 4.89
N GLU A 155 -16.71 -11.06 4.83
CA GLU A 155 -17.72 -11.11 5.89
C GLU A 155 -17.13 -11.65 7.20
N ALA A 156 -16.38 -12.75 7.13
CA ALA A 156 -15.70 -13.34 8.28
C ALA A 156 -14.67 -12.37 8.89
N GLU A 157 -13.90 -11.69 8.05
CA GLU A 157 -12.88 -10.73 8.49
C GLU A 157 -13.51 -9.48 9.13
N ALA A 158 -14.59 -8.94 8.55
CA ALA A 158 -15.35 -7.83 9.14
C ALA A 158 -15.93 -8.21 10.52
N ALA A 159 -16.47 -9.42 10.66
CA ALA A 159 -16.97 -9.93 11.94
C ALA A 159 -15.84 -10.09 12.97
N ARG A 160 -14.68 -10.62 12.55
CA ARG A 160 -13.49 -10.76 13.39
C ARG A 160 -13.00 -9.39 13.88
N TRP A 161 -12.89 -8.39 13.00
CA TRP A 161 -12.48 -7.04 13.38
C TRP A 161 -13.48 -6.38 14.31
N THR A 162 -14.78 -6.52 14.05
CA THR A 162 -15.84 -6.00 14.93
C THR A 162 -15.70 -6.58 16.34
N SER A 163 -15.50 -7.89 16.46
CA SER A 163 -15.28 -8.54 17.75
C SER A 163 -13.98 -8.10 18.42
N TRP A 164 -12.89 -7.99 17.66
CA TRP A 164 -11.57 -7.67 18.18
C TRP A 164 -11.47 -6.22 18.68
N LEU A 165 -12.05 -5.28 17.93
CA LEU A 165 -12.08 -3.87 18.31
C LEU A 165 -13.01 -3.61 19.50
N ALA A 166 -14.00 -4.47 19.75
CA ALA A 166 -14.88 -4.40 20.91
C ALA A 166 -15.50 -3.00 21.13
N GLY A 167 -15.94 -2.36 20.04
CA GLY A 167 -16.51 -1.00 20.05
C GLY A 167 -15.49 0.15 20.01
N VAL A 168 -14.18 -0.13 20.09
CA VAL A 168 -13.14 0.88 19.85
C VAL A 168 -13.19 1.33 18.40
N ARG A 169 -13.24 2.65 18.20
CA ARG A 169 -13.33 3.27 16.87
C ARG A 169 -11.96 3.72 16.39
N VAL A 170 -11.59 3.27 15.20
CA VAL A 170 -10.41 3.72 14.46
C VAL A 170 -10.85 4.80 13.47
N THR A 171 -10.84 6.06 13.92
CA THR A 171 -11.25 7.18 13.06
C THR A 171 -10.08 7.64 12.19
N PRO A 172 -10.16 7.56 10.85
CA PRO A 172 -9.09 8.02 9.99
C PRO A 172 -8.93 9.54 10.07
N ARG A 173 -7.68 10.01 10.15
CA ARG A 173 -7.37 11.45 10.11
C ARG A 173 -7.77 12.07 8.78
N PHE A 174 -7.51 11.37 7.68
CA PHE A 174 -7.87 11.76 6.32
C PHE A 174 -8.96 10.84 5.82
N ARG A 175 -10.10 11.43 5.50
CA ARG A 175 -11.36 10.70 5.30
C ARG A 175 -11.77 10.72 3.83
N SER A 176 -11.73 9.55 3.20
CA SER A 176 -12.15 9.34 1.81
C SER A 176 -13.67 9.38 1.65
N PRO A 177 -14.21 9.59 0.43
CA PRO A 177 -15.65 9.63 0.20
C PRO A 177 -16.40 8.38 0.67
N LEU A 178 -15.85 7.19 0.40
CA LEU A 178 -16.54 5.94 0.75
C LEU A 178 -16.49 5.65 2.26
N GLU A 179 -15.35 5.89 2.92
CA GLU A 179 -15.28 5.80 4.37
C GLU A 179 -16.26 6.78 5.03
N LYS A 180 -16.39 8.00 4.49
CA LYS A 180 -17.39 8.97 4.97
C LYS A 180 -18.81 8.49 4.91
N GLN A 181 -19.15 7.67 3.93
CA GLN A 181 -20.47 7.07 3.81
C GLN A 181 -20.66 5.94 4.82
N LEU A 182 -19.66 5.06 4.95
CA LEU A 182 -19.70 3.88 5.83
C LEU A 182 -19.76 4.25 7.31
N SER A 183 -19.10 5.32 7.71
CA SER A 183 -19.04 5.79 9.10
C SER A 183 -20.22 6.69 9.50
N ARG A 184 -21.33 6.70 8.74
CA ARG A 184 -22.55 7.46 9.10
C ARG A 184 -23.48 6.66 10.00
N GLY A 185 -24.15 7.39 10.90
CA GLY A 185 -24.96 6.82 11.99
C GLY A 185 -24.09 6.25 13.09
#